data_AF-A0A966YD55-F1
#
_entry.id   AF-A0A966YD55-F1
#
_cell.length_a   1.000
_cell.length_b   1.000
_cell.length_c   1.000
_cell.angle_alpha   90.00
_cell.angle_beta   90.00
_cell.angle_gamma   90.00
#
_symmetry.space_group_name_H-M   'P 1'
#
loop_
_entity.id
_entity.type
_entity.pdbx_description
1 polymer ?
#
loop_
_entity_poly.entity_id
_entity_poly.type
_entity_poly.pdbx_seq_one_letter_code
_entity_poly.pdbx_strand_id
1 'polypeptide(L)' 'MDARNDLYRGGGEGYASQQSLKLKYANRHDLIAGATGTGKTVTLKIMA' A
#
# COMPACT_ATOMS: atom_id res chain seq x y z
N MET A 1 -15.33 2.99 -4.68
CA MET A 1 -13.99 3.53 -4.38
C MET A 1 -14.20 4.99 -4.04
N ASP A 2 -14.02 5.34 -2.78
CA ASP A 2 -14.10 6.74 -2.34
C ASP A 2 -12.66 7.23 -2.19
N ALA A 3 -12.18 7.97 -3.20
CA ALA A 3 -10.79 8.43 -3.25
C ALA A 3 -10.39 9.27 -2.04
N ARG A 4 -11.34 9.79 -1.25
CA ARG A 4 -11.07 10.60 -0.06
C ARG A 4 -10.83 9.76 1.20
N ASN A 5 -11.16 8.47 1.19
CA ASN A 5 -11.09 7.62 2.38
C ASN A 5 -10.33 6.30 2.12
N ASP A 6 -9.59 6.24 1.02
CA ASP A 6 -8.83 5.08 0.55
C ASP A 6 -7.35 5.48 0.38
N LEU A 7 -6.43 4.78 1.07
CA LEU A 7 -4.98 4.88 0.91
C LEU A 7 -4.52 4.01 -0.26
N TYR A 8 -3.71 4.55 -1.16
CA TYR A 8 -3.12 3.78 -2.25
C TYR A 8 -2.01 2.84 -1.74
N ARG A 9 -2.10 1.53 -2.02
CA ARG A 9 -1.11 0.53 -1.58
C ARG A 9 -0.17 0.06 -2.70
N GLY A 10 -0.54 0.23 -3.96
CA GLY A 10 0.25 -0.21 -5.12
C GLY A 10 -0.59 -0.81 -6.25
N GLY A 11 0.08 -1.28 -7.30
CA GLY A 11 -0.54 -2.12 -8.33
C GLY A 11 -0.37 -3.60 -7.97
N GLY A 12 -1.41 -4.41 -8.18
CA GLY A 12 -1.39 -5.86 -8.03
C GLY A 12 -0.44 -6.53 -9.04
N GLU A 13 -0.60 -7.82 -9.27
CA GLU A 13 0.28 -8.58 -10.18
C GLU A 13 0.43 -7.88 -11.54
N GLY A 14 1.67 -7.64 -11.96
CA GLY A 14 1.99 -6.91 -13.20
C GLY A 14 1.54 -5.44 -13.24
N TYR A 15 1.26 -4.80 -12.09
CA TYR A 15 0.63 -3.47 -11.98
C TYR A 15 -0.79 -3.38 -12.58
N ALA A 16 -1.44 -4.52 -12.84
CA ALA A 16 -2.69 -4.58 -13.59
C ALA A 16 -3.93 -4.12 -12.80
N SER A 17 -3.86 -4.12 -11.46
CA SER A 17 -5.00 -3.75 -10.60
C SER A 17 -4.56 -2.82 -9.49
N GLN A 18 -5.11 -1.62 -9.44
CA GLN A 18 -4.86 -0.70 -8.34
C GLN A 18 -5.38 -1.31 -7.01
N GLN A 19 -4.52 -1.41 -6.02
CA GLN A 19 -4.84 -1.87 -4.68
C GLN A 19 -4.95 -0.66 -3.75
N SER A 20 -6.07 -0.54 -3.05
CA SER A 20 -6.32 0.51 -2.07
C SER A 20 -6.76 -0.07 -0.72
N LEU A 21 -6.41 0.62 0.37
CA LEU A 21 -6.78 0.28 1.74
C LEU A 21 -7.73 1.35 2.26
N LYS A 22 -8.87 0.97 2.86
CA LYS A 22 -9.71 1.96 3.54
C LYS A 22 -8.93 2.57 4.70
N LEU A 23 -8.96 3.89 4.85
CA LEU A 23 -8.19 4.66 5.84
C LEU A 23 -8.41 4.17 7.28
N LYS A 24 -9.62 3.69 7.59
CA LYS A 24 -9.95 3.04 8.87
C LYS A 24 -9.13 1.79 9.22
N TYR A 25 -8.55 1.13 8.22
CA TYR A 25 -7.71 -0.06 8.41
C TYR A 25 -6.22 0.26 8.35
N ALA A 26 -5.82 1.41 7.81
CA ALA A 26 -4.41 1.84 7.76
C ALA A 26 -3.81 2.11 9.16
N ASN A 27 -4.65 2.43 10.15
CA ASN A 27 -4.21 2.68 11.53
C ASN A 27 -4.04 1.40 12.37
N ARG A 28 -4.23 0.21 11.78
CA ARG A 28 -3.88 -1.05 12.44
C ARG A 28 -2.44 -1.36 12.05
N HIS A 29 -1.61 -1.73 13.02
CA HIS A 29 -0.18 -2.00 12.85
C HIS A 29 0.08 -2.93 11.64
N ASP A 30 0.32 -2.34 10.48
CA ASP A 30 0.46 -3.04 9.21
C ASP A 30 1.89 -3.61 9.09
N LEU A 31 2.01 -4.76 8.41
CA LEU A 31 3.28 -5.42 8.17
C LEU A 31 3.71 -5.26 6.71
N ILE A 32 4.82 -4.55 6.47
CA ILE A 32 5.48 -4.48 5.16
C ILE A 32 6.68 -5.45 5.17
N ALA A 33 6.51 -6.62 4.54
CA ALA A 33 7.52 -7.66 4.44
C ALA A 33 7.90 -7.96 2.97
N GLY A 34 9.08 -8.55 2.74
CA GLY A 34 9.63 -8.83 1.40
C GLY A 34 11.12 -9.14 1.44
N ALA A 35 11.74 -9.51 0.32
CA ALA A 35 13.19 -9.73 0.20
C ALA A 35 13.96 -8.41 -0.05
N THR A 36 15.29 -8.38 0.07
CA THR A 36 16.09 -7.19 -0.28
C THR A 36 15.88 -6.85 -1.76
N GLY A 37 15.73 -5.55 -2.08
CA GLY A 37 15.46 -5.10 -3.44
C GLY A 37 13.99 -5.08 -3.86
N THR A 38 13.05 -5.55 -3.04
CA THR A 38 11.59 -5.53 -3.36
C THR A 38 10.89 -4.23 -2.94
N GLY A 39 11.63 -3.14 -2.75
CA GLY A 39 11.04 -1.82 -2.54
C GLY A 39 10.43 -1.54 -1.16
N LYS A 40 10.67 -2.35 -0.12
CA LYS A 40 10.12 -2.14 1.24
C LYS A 40 10.27 -0.70 1.78
N THR A 41 11.40 -0.05 1.52
CA THR A 41 11.66 1.34 1.92
C THR A 41 10.89 2.36 1.08
N VAL A 42 10.69 2.08 -0.21
CA VAL A 42 9.90 2.91 -1.13
C VAL A 42 8.41 2.80 -0.80
N THR A 43 7.92 1.61 -0.43
CA THR A 43 6.53 1.41 0.00
C THR A 43 6.20 2.27 1.22
N LEU A 44 7.10 2.35 2.21
CA LEU A 44 6.88 3.18 3.40
C LEU A 44 6.82 4.68 3.06
N LYS A 45 7.58 5.13 2.05
CA LYS A 45 7.57 6.52 1.57
C LYS A 45 6.27 6.93 0.87
N ILE A 46 5.54 5.96 0.31
CA ILE A 46 4.25 6.18 -0.37
C ILE A 46 3.09 6.27 0.64
N MET A 47 3.25 5.66 1.83
CA MET A 47 2.23 5.66 2.88
C MET A 47 2.35 6.81 3.90
N ALA A 48 3.46 7.54 3.89
CA ALA A 48 3.72 8.73 4.72
C ALA A 48 3.36 10.01 3.96
#